data_AF-A0A545SIE7-F1
#
_entry.id   AF-A0A545SIE7-F1
#
_cell.length_a   1.000
_cell.length_b   1.000
_cell.length_c   1.000
_cell.angle_alpha   90.00
_cell.angle_beta   90.00
_cell.angle_gamma   90.00
#
_symmetry.space_group_name_H-M   'P 1'
#
loop_
_entity.id
_entity.type
_entity.pdbx_description
1 polymer ?
#
loop_
_entity_poly.entity_id
_entity_poly.type
_entity_poly.pdbx_seq_one_letter_code
_entity_poly.pdbx_strand_id
1 'polypeptide(L)' 'MNRVFKIMLVLGIILTLVGSIVGFTAMFMDDEGFAVYFIGMVPVGFLLTFASLTGWVMAGGT' A
#
# COMPACT_ATOMS: atom_id res chain seq x y z
N MET A 1 16.68 6.77 14.08
CA MET A 1 16.13 5.99 12.96
C MET A 1 14.73 6.47 12.58
N ASN A 2 14.67 7.40 11.62
CA ASN A 2 13.63 7.66 10.61
C ASN A 2 12.18 7.25 10.92
N ARG A 3 11.51 7.97 11.83
CA ARG A 3 10.04 7.87 12.01
C ARG A 3 9.28 7.99 10.68
N VAL A 4 9.82 8.78 9.76
CA VAL A 4 9.29 8.96 8.39
C VAL A 4 9.19 7.64 7.64
N PHE A 5 10.26 6.84 7.57
CA PHE A 5 10.21 5.55 6.85
C PHE A 5 9.27 4.54 7.52
N LYS A 6 9.19 4.53 8.87
CA LYS A 6 8.22 3.68 9.57
C LYS A 6 6.77 4.11 9.30
N ILE A 7 6.48 5.41 9.33
CA ILE A 7 5.13 5.93 9.04
C ILE A 7 4.76 5.66 7.59
N MET A 8 5.65 5.96 6.65
CA MET A 8 5.42 5.69 5.22
C MET A 8 5.24 4.19 4.98
N LEU A 9 6.05 3.32 5.59
CA LEU A 9 5.87 1.87 5.52
C LEU A 9 4.46 1.46 5.97
N VAL A 10 4.04 1.92 7.15
CA VAL A 10 2.72 1.58 7.71
C VAL A 10 1.59 2.10 6.80
N LEU A 11 1.71 3.34 6.30
CA LEU A 11 0.72 3.90 5.38
C LEU A 11 0.65 3.11 4.07
N GLY A 12 1.79 2.70 3.51
CA GLY A 12 1.85 1.88 2.30
C GLY A 12 1.20 0.52 2.51
N ILE A 13 1.47 -0.14 3.64
CA ILE A 13 0.86 -1.43 4.00
C ILE A 13 -0.65 -1.27 4.15
N ILE A 14 -1.12 -0.26 4.89
CA ILE A 14 -2.55 0.01 5.08
C ILE A 14 -3.22 0.27 3.74
N LEU A 15 -2.64 1.11 2.88
CA LEU A 15 -3.21 1.42 1.56
C LEU A 15 -3.31 0.17 0.69
N THR A 16 -2.29 -0.68 0.71
CA THR A 16 -2.26 -1.95 -0.04
C THR A 16 -3.31 -2.92 0.48
N LEU A 17 -3.43 -3.07 1.80
CA LEU A 17 -4.42 -3.96 2.42
C LEU A 17 -5.84 -3.47 2.19
N VAL A 18 -6.10 -2.17 2.37
CA VAL A 18 -7.43 -1.60 2.14
C VAL A 18 -7.81 -1.71 0.66
N GLY A 19 -6.91 -1.31 -0.26
CA GLY A 19 -7.15 -1.43 -1.69
C GLY A 19 -7.41 -2.86 -2.15
N SER A 20 -6.68 -3.84 -1.61
CA SER A 20 -6.90 -5.25 -1.95
C SER A 20 -8.18 -5.80 -1.33
N ILE A 21 -8.39 -5.63 -0.02
CA ILE A 21 -9.59 -6.15 0.65
C ILE A 21 -10.85 -5.54 0.04
N VAL A 22 -10.92 -4.22 -0.08
CA VAL A 22 -12.11 -3.54 -0.62
C VAL A 22 -12.25 -3.81 -2.11
N GLY A 23 -11.16 -3.76 -2.88
CA GLY A 23 -11.19 -3.98 -4.33
C GLY A 23 -11.64 -5.39 -4.71
N PHE A 24 -11.11 -6.42 -4.06
CA PHE A 24 -11.56 -7.79 -4.29
C PHE A 24 -12.96 -8.05 -3.74
N THR A 25 -13.35 -7.43 -2.61
CA THR A 25 -14.73 -7.53 -2.10
C THR A 25 -15.73 -6.92 -3.09
N ALA A 26 -15.42 -5.75 -3.65
CA ALA A 26 -16.25 -5.12 -4.67
C ALA A 26 -16.38 -5.99 -5.93
N MET A 27 -15.31 -6.68 -6.33
CA MET A 27 -15.35 -7.64 -7.44
C MET A 27 -16.32 -8.80 -7.17
N PHE A 28 -16.39 -9.32 -5.93
CA PHE A 28 -17.36 -10.36 -5.57
C PHE A 28 -18.80 -9.84 -5.48
N MET A 29 -18.98 -8.52 -5.34
CA MET A 29 -20.28 -7.85 -5.34
C MET A 29 -20.73 -7.39 -6.73
N ASP A 30 -19.95 -7.69 -7.78
CA ASP A 30 -20.19 -7.24 -9.16
C ASP A 30 -20.17 -5.71 -9.30
N ASP A 31 -19.46 -5.02 -8.39
CA ASP A 31 -19.28 -3.56 -8.42
C ASP A 31 -17.96 -3.21 -9.10
N GLU A 32 -17.98 -3.22 -10.43
CA GLU A 32 -16.79 -3.00 -11.26
C GLU A 32 -16.14 -1.63 -11.02
N GLY A 33 -16.94 -0.59 -10.78
CA GLY A 33 -16.43 0.77 -10.58
C GLY A 33 -15.57 0.87 -9.33
N PHE A 34 -16.08 0.36 -8.21
CA PHE A 34 -15.32 0.33 -6.96
C PHE A 34 -14.17 -0.67 -7.01
N ALA A 35 -14.34 -1.82 -7.68
CA ALA A 35 -13.26 -2.79 -7.83
C ALA A 35 -12.05 -2.19 -8.55
N VAL A 36 -12.26 -1.56 -9.72
CA VAL A 36 -11.18 -0.94 -10.50
C VAL A 36 -10.50 0.18 -9.70
N TYR A 37 -11.27 1.02 -9.02
CA TYR A 37 -10.74 2.13 -8.23
C TYR A 37 -9.83 1.64 -7.09
N PHE A 38 -10.29 0.69 -6.27
CA PHE A 38 -9.53 0.21 -5.12
C PHE A 38 -8.37 -0.71 -5.50
N ILE A 39 -8.52 -1.56 -6.53
CA ILE A 39 -7.41 -2.36 -7.07
C ILE A 39 -6.34 -1.43 -7.65
N GLY A 40 -6.72 -0.32 -8.30
CA GLY A 40 -5.80 0.69 -8.81
C GLY A 40 -4.95 1.39 -7.74
N MET A 41 -5.37 1.39 -6.47
CA MET A 41 -4.56 1.92 -5.36
C MET A 41 -3.48 0.94 -4.87
N VAL A 42 -3.65 -0.35 -5.11
CA VAL A 42 -2.72 -1.39 -4.63
C VAL A 42 -1.29 -1.15 -5.11
N PRO A 43 -1.02 -0.84 -6.40
CA PRO A 43 0.33 -0.51 -6.86
C PRO A 43 0.94 0.69 -6.14
N VAL A 44 0.14 1.71 -5.82
CA VAL A 44 0.60 2.92 -5.11
C VAL A 44 1.03 2.57 -3.69
N GLY A 45 0.22 1.80 -2.97
CA GLY A 45 0.53 1.34 -1.61
C GLY A 45 1.77 0.45 -1.59
N PHE A 46 1.89 -0.44 -2.58
CA PHE A 46 3.03 -1.33 -2.73
C PHE A 46 4.33 -0.55 -2.99
N LEU A 47 4.32 0.37 -3.95
CA LEU A 47 5.49 1.21 -4.26
C LEU A 47 5.92 2.05 -3.07
N LEU A 48 4.97 2.60 -2.31
CA LEU A 48 5.25 3.40 -1.13
C LEU A 48 5.86 2.55 -0.01
N THR A 49 5.37 1.33 0.19
CA THR A 49 5.95 0.35 1.13
C THR A 49 7.38 -0.02 0.71
N PHE A 50 7.57 -0.34 -0.58
CA PHE A 50 8.87 -0.74 -1.13
C PHE A 50 9.90 0.40 -1.07
N ALA A 51 9.52 1.62 -1.43
CA ALA A 51 10.37 2.79 -1.33
C ALA A 51 10.75 3.10 0.13
N SER A 52 9.83 2.88 1.07
CA SER A 52 10.09 3.07 2.50
C SER A 52 11.10 2.04 3.05
N LEU A 53 10.97 0.78 2.65
CA LEU A 53 11.91 -0.29 3.02
C LEU A 53 13.29 -0.04 2.44
N THR A 54 13.37 0.21 1.13
CA THR A 54 14.65 0.45 0.45
C THR A 54 15.32 1.72 0.97
N GLY A 55 14.57 2.81 1.15
CA GLY A 55 15.06 4.03 1.77
C GLY A 55 15.56 3.82 3.20
N TRP A 56 14.89 2.98 4.00
CA TRP A 56 15.36 2.62 5.34
C TRP A 56 16.67 1.84 5.31
N VAL A 57 16.78 0.82 4.45
CA VAL A 57 18.01 0.03 4.28
C VAL A 57 19.18 0.92 3.85
N MET A 58 18.97 1.76 2.83
CA MET A 58 20.01 2.68 2.34
C MET A 58 20.43 3.72 3.37
N ALA A 59 19.53 4.11 4.27
CA ALA A 59 19.82 5.03 5.36
C ALA A 59 20.54 4.38 6.56
N GLY A 60 21.07 3.16 6.42
CA GLY A 60 21.78 2.44 7.48
C GLY A 60 20.85 1.81 8.51
N GLY A 61 19.69 1.31 8.07
CA GLY A 61 18.71 0.64 8.92
C GLY A 61 19.33 -0.47 9.77
N THR A 62 19.25 -0.32 11.08
CA THR A 62 19.65 -1.30 12.11
C THR A 62 18.45 -1.68 12.97
#